data_AF-A0AAE0DU06-F1
#
_entry.id   AF-A0AAE0DU06-F1
#
_cell.length_a   1.000
_cell.length_b   1.000
_cell.length_c   1.000
_cell.angle_alpha   90.00
_cell.angle_beta   90.00
_cell.angle_gamma   90.00
#
_symmetry.space_group_name_H-M   'P 1'
#
loop_
_entity.id
_entity.type
_entity.pdbx_description
1 polymer ?
#
loop_
_entity_poly.entity_id
_entity_poly.type
_entity_poly.pdbx_seq_one_letter_code
_entity_poly.pdbx_strand_id
1 'polypeptide(L)'
;MEMQQENNFAARKLFERAVQASPKNRFAWHVWGVFEANIDNIDKARKLLKIGHALNPRDPVLLQSLGLLEYKYSTSNVARSLFRKASLIDSRHQPVWIAWGWMEWKEGNISTAREYYQRALAINSTSESAARCLHAWGVLEQRVGNLSAARRLFRSSLNINSQSYVTWMTWAQLEDDQGNSVRAEEIRNLYFQQRTEVVDDSSWVMGFLDIIDPALDSIKRLFNLEQNSYNKEPSRYNSGVNENATDEESISRSSGSYAGNDLESASGFDLDKFIREVLSLDPEKLDVFLEAPPSPRRIESTRRVFRSGNKKVATLLPQTNI
;
A
#
# COMPACT_ATOMS: atom_id res chain seq x y z
N MET A 1 23.09 -12.99 -1.91
CA MET A 1 23.27 -11.60 -1.45
C MET A 1 23.87 -10.74 -2.57
N GLU A 2 25.00 -11.12 -3.15
CA GLU A 2 25.67 -10.37 -4.23
C GLU A 2 24.81 -10.20 -5.50
N MET A 3 24.18 -11.27 -5.99
CA MET A 3 23.27 -11.21 -7.16
C MET A 3 22.07 -10.26 -6.97
N GLN A 4 21.57 -10.13 -5.73
CA GLN A 4 20.47 -9.21 -5.43
C GLN A 4 20.95 -7.74 -5.42
N GLN A 5 22.17 -7.50 -4.94
CA GLN A 5 22.79 -6.18 -5.00
C GLN A 5 23.09 -5.75 -6.44
N GLU A 6 23.56 -6.69 -7.28
CA GLU A 6 23.79 -6.46 -8.70
C GLU A 6 22.50 -6.13 -9.45
N ASN A 7 21.42 -6.88 -9.19
CA ASN A 7 20.09 -6.58 -9.74
C ASN A 7 19.55 -5.23 -9.27
N ASN A 8 19.79 -4.86 -8.00
CA ASN A 8 19.37 -3.56 -7.47
C ASN A 8 20.12 -2.40 -8.14
N PHE A 9 21.41 -2.58 -8.44
CA PHE A 9 22.20 -1.58 -9.15
C PHE A 9 21.71 -1.39 -10.59
N ALA A 10 21.48 -2.48 -11.31
CA ALA A 10 20.91 -2.42 -12.66
C ALA A 10 19.55 -1.72 -12.68
N ALA A 11 18.67 -2.01 -11.71
CA ALA A 11 17.37 -1.36 -11.57
C ALA A 11 17.49 0.16 -11.34
N ARG A 12 18.39 0.60 -10.45
CA ARG A 12 18.65 2.05 -10.23
C ARG A 12 19.07 2.76 -11.52
N LYS A 13 19.98 2.17 -12.28
CA LYS A 13 20.44 2.74 -13.57
C LYS A 13 19.29 2.89 -14.57
N LEU A 14 18.34 1.96 -14.58
CA LEU A 14 17.14 2.06 -15.41
C LEU A 14 16.22 3.20 -14.94
N PHE A 15 16.02 3.36 -13.64
CA PHE A 15 15.23 4.48 -13.10
C PHE A 15 15.86 5.83 -13.38
N GLU A 16 17.18 5.95 -13.22
CA GLU A 16 17.94 7.17 -13.55
C GLU A 16 17.74 7.56 -15.01
N ARG A 17 17.88 6.60 -15.94
CA ARG A 17 17.60 6.84 -17.37
C ARG A 17 16.16 7.22 -17.63
N ALA A 18 15.20 6.63 -16.92
CA ALA A 18 13.79 6.94 -17.07
C ALA A 18 13.46 8.38 -16.65
N VAL A 19 14.02 8.86 -15.53
CA VAL A 19 13.81 10.25 -15.09
C VAL A 19 14.56 11.25 -15.96
N GLN A 20 15.73 10.88 -16.50
CA GLN A 20 16.45 11.74 -17.46
C GLN A 20 15.67 11.88 -18.78
N ALA A 21 15.13 10.77 -19.29
CA ALA A 21 14.36 10.76 -20.53
C ALA A 21 13.00 11.46 -20.38
N SER A 22 12.39 11.40 -19.20
CA SER A 22 11.10 12.05 -18.94
C SER A 22 11.04 12.64 -17.53
N PRO A 23 11.66 13.81 -17.30
CA PRO A 23 11.79 14.39 -15.97
C PRO A 23 10.46 14.70 -15.29
N LYS A 24 9.39 14.98 -16.04
CA LYS A 24 8.05 15.26 -15.49
C LYS A 24 7.18 14.01 -15.29
N ASN A 25 7.62 12.84 -15.73
CA ASN A 25 6.81 11.63 -15.66
C ASN A 25 6.62 11.18 -14.21
N ARG A 26 5.40 11.33 -13.69
CA ARG A 26 5.04 10.91 -12.33
C ARG A 26 5.32 9.43 -12.08
N PHE A 27 5.25 8.58 -13.12
CA PHE A 27 5.44 7.14 -12.99
C PHE A 27 6.86 6.77 -12.64
N ALA A 28 7.84 7.40 -13.29
CA ALA A 28 9.24 7.16 -13.02
C ALA A 28 9.59 7.48 -11.56
N TRP A 29 9.20 8.67 -11.07
CA TRP A 29 9.44 9.06 -9.68
C TRP A 29 8.72 8.19 -8.65
N HIS A 30 7.45 7.84 -8.91
CA HIS A 30 6.69 7.00 -8.00
C HIS A 30 7.29 5.60 -7.86
N VAL A 31 7.56 4.92 -8.98
CA VAL A 31 8.07 3.55 -8.97
C VAL A 31 9.49 3.51 -8.39
N TRP A 32 10.33 4.50 -8.72
CA TRP A 32 11.67 4.57 -8.14
C TRP A 32 11.63 4.82 -6.62
N GLY A 33 10.77 5.73 -6.15
CA GLY A 33 10.58 5.97 -4.72
C GLY A 33 10.12 4.72 -3.97
N VAL A 34 9.13 3.99 -4.52
CA VAL A 34 8.64 2.72 -3.93
C VAL A 34 9.73 1.65 -3.95
N PHE A 35 10.52 1.56 -5.02
CA PHE A 35 11.63 0.63 -5.12
C PHE A 35 12.69 0.88 -4.05
N GLU A 36 13.12 2.12 -3.85
CA GLU A 36 14.10 2.45 -2.79
C GLU A 36 13.50 2.19 -1.39
N ALA A 37 12.21 2.42 -1.18
CA ALA A 37 11.53 2.08 0.07
C ALA A 37 11.54 0.57 0.35
N ASN A 38 11.40 -0.26 -0.69
CA ASN A 38 11.44 -1.72 -0.57
C ASN A 38 12.84 -2.27 -0.27
N ILE A 39 13.89 -1.48 -0.53
CA ILE A 39 15.29 -1.79 -0.21
C ILE A 39 15.71 -1.10 1.10
N ASP A 40 14.75 -0.58 1.86
CA ASP A 40 14.95 0.16 3.12
C ASP A 40 15.80 1.45 3.00
N ASN A 41 15.93 2.01 1.79
CA ASN A 41 16.54 3.32 1.55
C ASN A 41 15.52 4.46 1.72
N ILE A 42 15.07 4.66 2.96
CA ILE A 42 13.89 5.47 3.27
C ILE A 42 14.08 6.95 2.95
N ASP A 43 15.25 7.52 3.21
CA ASP A 43 15.51 8.95 2.95
C ASP A 43 15.49 9.26 1.46
N LYS A 44 16.09 8.38 0.65
CA LYS A 44 16.06 8.48 -0.81
C LYS A 44 14.64 8.28 -1.33
N ALA A 45 13.90 7.30 -0.83
CA ALA A 45 12.50 7.08 -1.19
C ALA A 45 11.64 8.32 -0.92
N ARG A 46 11.76 8.91 0.27
CA ARG A 46 11.07 10.14 0.68
C ARG A 46 11.40 11.29 -0.26
N LYS A 47 12.67 11.50 -0.56
CA LYS A 47 13.15 12.55 -1.48
C LYS A 47 12.57 12.37 -2.88
N LEU A 48 12.63 11.15 -3.44
CA LEU A 48 12.10 10.83 -4.77
C LEU A 48 10.58 11.07 -4.88
N LEU A 49 9.82 10.65 -3.87
CA LEU A 49 8.36 10.87 -3.83
C LEU A 49 8.02 12.37 -3.71
N LYS A 50 8.78 13.14 -2.91
CA LYS A 50 8.62 14.59 -2.79
C LYS A 50 8.91 15.30 -4.11
N ILE A 51 9.98 14.93 -4.82
CA ILE A 51 10.29 15.46 -6.16
C ILE A 51 9.14 15.15 -7.13
N GLY A 52 8.70 13.89 -7.16
CA GLY A 52 7.57 13.48 -7.99
C GLY A 52 6.34 14.34 -7.74
N HIS A 53 6.02 14.63 -6.47
CA HIS A 53 4.88 15.49 -6.08
C HIS A 53 5.09 16.95 -6.46
N ALA A 54 6.28 17.50 -6.27
CA ALA A 54 6.59 18.88 -6.67
C ALA A 54 6.40 19.09 -8.19
N LEU A 55 6.75 18.09 -8.99
CA LEU A 55 6.55 18.10 -10.44
C LEU A 55 5.10 17.82 -10.85
N ASN A 56 4.35 17.06 -10.04
CA ASN A 56 2.97 16.65 -10.30
C ASN A 56 2.07 16.99 -9.10
N PRO A 57 1.83 18.28 -8.80
CA PRO A 57 1.14 18.69 -7.57
C PRO A 57 -0.34 18.31 -7.53
N ARG A 58 -0.93 17.97 -8.68
CA ARG A 58 -2.33 17.54 -8.81
C ARG A 58 -2.53 16.02 -8.74
N ASP A 59 -1.45 15.26 -8.59
CA ASP A 59 -1.54 13.80 -8.52
C ASP A 59 -1.57 13.33 -7.05
N PRO A 60 -2.68 12.72 -6.59
CA PRO A 60 -2.81 12.23 -5.21
C PRO A 60 -1.99 10.96 -4.95
N VAL A 61 -1.55 10.21 -5.98
CA VAL A 61 -0.86 8.91 -5.83
C VAL A 61 0.48 9.07 -5.12
N LEU A 62 1.24 10.11 -5.44
CA LEU A 62 2.54 10.36 -4.82
C LEU A 62 2.40 10.70 -3.33
N LEU A 63 1.37 11.46 -2.95
CA LEU A 63 1.06 11.76 -1.56
C LEU A 63 0.51 10.54 -0.81
N GLN A 64 -0.25 9.67 -1.48
CA GLN A 64 -0.69 8.40 -0.92
C GLN A 64 0.51 7.54 -0.53
N SER A 65 1.46 7.37 -1.46
CA SER A 65 2.67 6.56 -1.23
C SER A 65 3.58 7.19 -0.19
N LEU A 66 3.71 8.52 -0.17
CA LEU A 66 4.42 9.24 0.87
C LEU A 66 3.74 9.07 2.23
N GLY A 67 2.40 9.14 2.29
CA GLY A 67 1.62 8.92 3.52
C GLY A 67 1.81 7.52 4.09
N LEU A 68 1.82 6.49 3.24
CA LEU A 68 2.13 5.12 3.65
C LEU A 68 3.59 4.95 4.12
N LEU A 69 4.53 5.62 3.47
CA LEU A 69 5.94 5.61 3.86
C LEU A 69 6.14 6.27 5.24
N GLU A 70 5.58 7.46 5.45
CA GLU A 70 5.67 8.18 6.72
C GLU A 70 4.92 7.44 7.85
N TYR A 71 3.84 6.73 7.55
CA TYR A 71 3.18 5.90 8.55
C TYR A 71 4.10 4.78 9.07
N LYS A 72 4.89 4.17 8.18
CA LYS A 72 5.79 3.07 8.53
C LYS A 72 7.06 3.54 9.27
N TYR A 73 7.59 4.72 8.92
CA TYR A 73 8.93 5.16 9.37
C TYR A 73 8.97 6.51 10.09
N SER A 74 7.81 7.13 10.37
CA SER A 74 7.70 8.42 11.03
C SER A 74 6.49 8.42 11.99
N THR A 75 5.63 9.43 11.93
CA THR A 75 4.47 9.55 12.81
C THR A 75 3.15 9.44 12.05
N SER A 76 2.16 8.81 12.69
CA SER A 76 0.80 8.69 12.18
C SER A 76 0.14 10.06 11.91
N ASN A 77 0.57 11.11 12.61
CA ASN A 77 0.07 12.47 12.40
C ASN A 77 0.53 13.08 11.07
N VAL A 78 1.80 12.85 10.69
CA VAL A 78 2.32 13.27 9.38
C VAL A 78 1.59 12.52 8.27
N ALA A 79 1.40 11.21 8.42
CA ALA A 79 0.63 10.40 7.48
C ALA A 79 -0.82 10.91 7.31
N ARG A 80 -1.51 11.22 8.41
CA ARG A 80 -2.86 11.84 8.39
C ARG A 80 -2.88 13.16 7.63
N SER A 81 -1.87 14.02 7.82
CA SER A 81 -1.76 15.29 7.09
C SER A 81 -1.62 15.05 5.58
N LEU A 82 -0.78 14.09 5.20
CA LEU A 82 -0.55 13.71 3.81
C LEU A 82 -1.80 13.12 3.15
N PHE A 83 -2.51 12.20 3.80
CA PHE A 83 -3.76 11.65 3.28
C PHE A 83 -4.84 12.73 3.17
N ARG A 84 -4.94 13.64 4.14
CA ARG A 84 -5.85 14.79 4.05
C ARG A 84 -5.53 15.66 2.85
N LYS A 85 -4.26 16.01 2.64
CA LYS A 85 -3.81 16.78 1.48
C LYS A 85 -4.13 16.06 0.16
N ALA A 86 -3.87 14.76 0.08
CA ALA A 86 -4.18 13.94 -1.09
C ALA A 86 -5.69 13.93 -1.39
N SER A 87 -6.52 13.82 -0.36
CA SER A 87 -7.99 13.85 -0.49
C SER A 87 -8.57 15.20 -0.91
N LEU A 88 -7.85 16.30 -0.61
CA LEU A 88 -8.22 17.65 -1.05
C LEU A 88 -7.83 17.90 -2.51
N ILE A 89 -6.75 17.27 -2.99
CA ILE A 89 -6.31 17.35 -4.39
C ILE A 89 -7.28 16.59 -5.29
N ASP A 90 -7.61 15.36 -4.92
CA ASP A 90 -8.62 14.57 -5.62
C ASP A 90 -9.47 13.78 -4.63
N SER A 91 -10.69 14.25 -4.40
CA SER A 91 -11.65 13.60 -3.51
C SER A 91 -12.18 12.27 -4.06
N ARG A 92 -12.03 12.03 -5.37
CA ARG A 92 -12.48 10.82 -6.08
C ARG A 92 -11.37 9.78 -6.22
N HIS A 93 -10.16 10.04 -5.72
CA HIS A 93 -9.09 9.06 -5.74
C HIS A 93 -9.30 7.99 -4.66
N GLN A 94 -10.02 6.94 -5.04
CA GLN A 94 -10.45 5.85 -4.16
C GLN A 94 -9.32 5.22 -3.33
N PRO A 95 -8.11 4.93 -3.87
CA PRO A 95 -7.02 4.32 -3.11
C PRO A 95 -6.54 5.13 -1.89
N VAL A 96 -6.64 6.46 -1.90
CA VAL A 96 -6.28 7.28 -0.72
C VAL A 96 -7.21 7.02 0.45
N TRP A 97 -8.52 6.92 0.20
CA TRP A 97 -9.50 6.61 1.26
C TRP A 97 -9.29 5.21 1.83
N ILE A 98 -8.95 4.24 0.99
CA ILE A 98 -8.63 2.86 1.42
C ILE A 98 -7.37 2.86 2.29
N ALA A 99 -6.29 3.51 1.84
CA ALA A 99 -5.03 3.59 2.57
C ALA A 99 -5.19 4.31 3.92
N TRP A 100 -5.95 5.40 3.93
CA TRP A 100 -6.22 6.16 5.17
C TRP A 100 -7.11 5.36 6.13
N GLY A 101 -8.16 4.68 5.63
CA GLY A 101 -8.99 3.79 6.43
C GLY A 101 -8.19 2.65 7.08
N TRP A 102 -7.27 2.04 6.32
CA TRP A 102 -6.35 1.02 6.83
C TRP A 102 -5.44 1.55 7.93
N MET A 103 -4.86 2.74 7.74
CA MET A 103 -4.01 3.38 8.74
C MET A 103 -4.80 3.68 10.03
N GLU A 104 -5.99 4.28 9.93
CA GLU A 104 -6.80 4.58 11.12
C GLU A 104 -7.23 3.32 11.86
N TRP A 105 -7.49 2.22 11.13
CA TRP A 105 -7.75 0.93 11.75
C TRP A 105 -6.56 0.42 12.55
N LYS A 106 -5.34 0.51 12.00
CA LYS A 106 -4.12 0.12 12.70
C LYS A 106 -3.84 0.97 13.95
N GLU A 107 -4.29 2.21 13.92
CA GLU A 107 -4.23 3.16 15.05
C GLU A 107 -5.36 2.94 16.07
N GLY A 108 -6.25 1.97 15.86
CA GLY A 108 -7.37 1.67 16.75
C GLY A 108 -8.62 2.54 16.55
N ASN A 109 -8.59 3.47 15.60
CA ASN A 109 -9.72 4.35 15.27
C ASN A 109 -10.71 3.62 14.33
N ILE A 110 -11.40 2.62 14.88
CA ILE A 110 -12.28 1.70 14.13
C ILE A 110 -13.44 2.45 13.44
N SER A 111 -14.05 3.42 14.12
CA SER A 111 -15.19 4.18 13.58
C SER A 111 -14.79 5.00 12.36
N THR A 112 -13.67 5.71 12.42
CA THR A 112 -13.17 6.52 11.30
C THR A 112 -12.69 5.64 10.14
N ALA A 113 -12.10 4.47 10.44
CA ALA A 113 -11.74 3.51 9.40
C ALA A 113 -12.95 3.05 8.58
N ARG A 114 -14.07 2.73 9.25
CA ARG A 114 -15.34 2.39 8.59
C ARG A 114 -15.86 3.53 7.73
N GLU A 115 -15.83 4.76 8.23
CA GLU A 115 -16.26 5.94 7.47
C GLU A 115 -15.43 6.12 6.18
N TYR A 116 -14.11 5.97 6.27
CA TYR A 116 -13.25 6.07 5.10
C TYR A 116 -13.44 4.92 4.09
N TYR A 117 -13.69 3.69 4.55
CA TYR A 117 -14.06 2.59 3.65
C TYR A 117 -15.42 2.82 2.98
N GLN A 118 -16.41 3.31 3.72
CA GLN A 118 -17.71 3.69 3.15
C GLN A 118 -17.55 4.77 2.07
N ARG A 119 -16.74 5.80 2.35
CA ARG A 119 -16.44 6.87 1.40
C ARG A 119 -15.70 6.34 0.16
N ALA A 120 -14.75 5.43 0.33
CA ALA A 120 -14.05 4.78 -0.77
C ALA A 120 -15.02 4.03 -1.69
N LEU A 121 -16.00 3.31 -1.11
CA LEU A 121 -16.98 2.53 -1.88
C LEU A 121 -18.06 3.40 -2.53
N ALA A 122 -18.37 4.56 -1.96
CA ALA A 122 -19.29 5.53 -2.55
C ALA A 122 -18.76 6.15 -3.85
N ILE A 123 -17.44 6.18 -4.03
CA ILE A 123 -16.80 6.69 -5.26
C ILE A 123 -17.01 5.71 -6.42
N ASN A 124 -16.67 4.44 -6.19
CA ASN A 124 -16.85 3.36 -7.15
C ASN A 124 -16.96 2.03 -6.39
N SER A 125 -18.08 1.34 -6.56
CA SER A 125 -18.39 0.10 -5.86
C SER A 125 -18.07 -1.16 -6.67
N THR A 126 -17.64 -1.04 -7.93
CA THR A 126 -17.41 -2.19 -8.85
C THR A 126 -15.97 -2.30 -9.33
N SER A 127 -15.09 -1.38 -8.93
CA SER A 127 -13.67 -1.42 -9.31
C SER A 127 -12.90 -2.50 -8.56
N GLU A 128 -11.75 -2.91 -9.10
CA GLU A 128 -10.82 -3.79 -8.39
C GLU A 128 -10.34 -3.16 -7.05
N SER A 129 -10.25 -1.83 -6.99
CA SER A 129 -9.97 -1.12 -5.73
C SER A 129 -11.11 -1.25 -4.72
N ALA A 130 -12.37 -1.28 -5.19
CA ALA A 130 -13.53 -1.54 -4.34
C ALA A 130 -13.49 -2.95 -3.75
N ALA A 131 -13.10 -3.96 -4.54
CA ALA A 131 -12.89 -5.32 -4.04
C ALA A 131 -11.82 -5.34 -2.93
N ARG A 132 -10.66 -4.71 -3.15
CA ARG A 132 -9.61 -4.58 -2.12
C ARG A 132 -10.10 -3.84 -0.86
N CYS A 133 -10.93 -2.81 -1.03
CA CYS A 133 -11.55 -2.08 0.08
C CYS A 133 -12.49 -2.98 0.90
N LEU A 134 -13.37 -3.73 0.24
CA LEU A 134 -14.30 -4.66 0.89
C LEU A 134 -13.56 -5.77 1.62
N HIS A 135 -12.49 -6.30 1.02
CA HIS A 135 -11.59 -7.24 1.67
C HIS A 135 -10.99 -6.64 2.95
N ALA A 136 -10.35 -5.47 2.86
CA ALA A 136 -9.71 -4.81 4.01
C ALA A 136 -10.71 -4.49 5.13
N TRP A 137 -11.93 -4.05 4.78
CA TRP A 137 -13.01 -3.83 5.73
C TRP A 137 -13.49 -5.16 6.34
N GLY A 138 -13.58 -6.23 5.56
CA GLY A 138 -13.92 -7.57 6.05
C GLY A 138 -12.94 -8.05 7.13
N VAL A 139 -11.64 -7.85 6.91
CA VAL A 139 -10.60 -8.19 7.92
C VAL A 139 -10.73 -7.32 9.17
N LEU A 140 -11.05 -6.03 9.02
CA LEU A 140 -11.34 -5.15 10.15
C LEU A 140 -12.50 -5.70 10.97
N GLU A 141 -13.63 -6.02 10.34
CA GLU A 141 -14.80 -6.55 11.06
C GLU A 141 -14.53 -7.91 11.70
N GLN A 142 -13.74 -8.78 11.04
CA GLN A 142 -13.29 -10.04 11.63
C GLN A 142 -12.51 -9.80 12.92
N ARG A 143 -11.54 -8.89 12.91
CA ARG A 143 -10.70 -8.58 14.08
C ARG A 143 -11.47 -7.92 15.22
N VAL A 144 -12.54 -7.19 14.90
CA VAL A 144 -13.45 -6.60 15.89
C VAL A 144 -14.46 -7.63 16.44
N GLY A 145 -14.61 -8.79 15.80
CA GLY A 145 -15.57 -9.84 16.18
C GLY A 145 -16.93 -9.75 15.49
N ASN A 146 -17.10 -8.84 14.53
CA ASN A 146 -18.31 -8.68 13.73
C ASN A 146 -18.34 -9.67 12.54
N LEU A 147 -18.33 -10.97 12.86
CA LEU A 147 -18.15 -12.05 11.88
C LEU A 147 -19.23 -12.06 10.79
N SER A 148 -20.47 -11.76 11.13
CA SER A 148 -21.57 -11.66 10.17
C SER A 148 -21.34 -10.57 9.13
N ALA A 149 -20.76 -9.44 9.54
CA ALA A 149 -20.39 -8.37 8.62
C ALA A 149 -19.18 -8.77 7.77
N ALA A 150 -18.16 -9.37 8.38
CA ALA A 150 -16.96 -9.85 7.69
C ALA A 150 -17.31 -10.83 6.55
N ARG A 151 -18.16 -11.83 6.80
CA ARG A 151 -18.64 -12.78 5.77
C ARG A 151 -19.34 -12.08 4.60
N ARG A 152 -20.21 -11.10 4.88
CA ARG A 152 -20.89 -10.32 3.82
C ARG A 152 -19.90 -9.50 3.00
N LEU A 153 -18.91 -8.89 3.65
CA LEU A 153 -17.88 -8.09 3.00
C LEU A 153 -16.98 -8.95 2.10
N PHE A 154 -16.54 -10.13 2.57
CA PHE A 154 -15.77 -11.06 1.75
C PHE A 154 -16.56 -11.56 0.53
N ARG A 155 -17.83 -11.93 0.72
CA ARG A 155 -18.70 -12.30 -0.42
C ARG A 155 -18.86 -11.16 -1.42
N SER A 156 -19.05 -9.93 -0.92
CA SER A 156 -19.19 -8.75 -1.78
C SER A 156 -17.89 -8.46 -2.56
N SER A 157 -16.73 -8.64 -1.91
CA SER A 157 -15.42 -8.55 -2.55
C SER A 157 -15.26 -9.58 -3.68
N LEU A 158 -15.62 -10.84 -3.42
CA LEU A 158 -15.54 -11.93 -4.39
C LEU A 158 -16.54 -11.80 -5.54
N ASN A 159 -17.68 -11.15 -5.33
CA ASN A 159 -18.60 -10.82 -6.42
C ASN A 159 -17.99 -9.84 -7.44
N ILE A 160 -17.06 -8.99 -7.00
CA ILE A 160 -16.34 -8.05 -7.88
C ILE A 160 -15.08 -8.71 -8.45
N ASN A 161 -14.30 -9.39 -7.61
CA ASN A 161 -13.09 -10.11 -8.01
C ASN A 161 -13.16 -11.56 -7.51
N SER A 162 -13.76 -12.43 -8.32
CA SER A 162 -13.94 -13.85 -8.01
C SER A 162 -12.62 -14.63 -7.93
N GLN A 163 -11.58 -14.15 -8.61
CA GLN A 163 -10.27 -14.80 -8.66
C GLN A 163 -9.33 -14.37 -7.52
N SER A 164 -9.81 -13.58 -6.56
CA SER A 164 -8.99 -13.09 -5.45
C SER A 164 -8.64 -14.23 -4.47
N TYR A 165 -7.50 -14.89 -4.69
CA TYR A 165 -6.93 -15.90 -3.78
C TYR A 165 -6.90 -15.40 -2.33
N VAL A 166 -6.41 -14.18 -2.13
CA VAL A 166 -6.27 -13.58 -0.79
C VAL A 166 -7.61 -13.49 -0.07
N THR A 167 -8.68 -13.11 -0.78
CA THR A 167 -10.02 -13.02 -0.16
C THR A 167 -10.59 -14.39 0.16
N TRP A 168 -10.46 -15.36 -0.74
CA TRP A 168 -10.88 -16.74 -0.50
C TRP A 168 -10.19 -17.36 0.71
N MET A 169 -8.85 -17.27 0.77
CA MET A 169 -8.10 -17.84 1.90
C MET A 169 -8.40 -17.13 3.21
N THR A 170 -8.56 -15.80 3.19
CA THR A 170 -8.91 -15.05 4.40
C THR A 170 -10.31 -15.42 4.92
N TRP A 171 -11.27 -15.64 4.02
CA TRP A 171 -12.60 -16.10 4.41
C TRP A 171 -12.56 -17.55 4.94
N ALA A 172 -11.82 -18.45 4.28
CA ALA A 172 -11.62 -19.80 4.80
C ALA A 172 -10.98 -19.79 6.20
N GLN A 173 -9.94 -18.98 6.40
CA GLN A 173 -9.30 -18.80 7.70
C GLN A 173 -10.29 -18.27 8.75
N LEU A 174 -11.17 -17.34 8.39
CA LEU A 174 -12.23 -16.86 9.29
C LEU A 174 -13.15 -18.00 9.74
N GLU A 175 -13.49 -18.95 8.86
CA GLU A 175 -14.35 -20.07 9.24
C GLU A 175 -13.58 -21.10 10.08
N ASP A 176 -12.30 -21.36 9.77
CA ASP A 176 -11.43 -22.20 10.62
C ASP A 176 -11.27 -21.62 12.03
N ASP A 177 -11.06 -20.30 12.14
CA ASP A 177 -10.96 -19.58 13.42
C ASP A 177 -12.25 -19.71 14.26
N GLN A 178 -13.39 -19.99 13.62
CA GLN A 178 -14.68 -20.22 14.28
C GLN A 178 -14.97 -21.70 14.56
N GLY A 179 -14.05 -22.61 14.22
CA GLY A 179 -14.24 -24.05 14.35
C GLY A 179 -15.07 -24.69 13.23
N ASN A 180 -15.38 -23.94 12.16
CA ASN A 180 -16.17 -24.42 11.02
C ASN A 180 -15.26 -25.01 9.93
N SER A 181 -14.42 -25.99 10.27
CA SER A 181 -13.39 -26.51 9.35
C SER A 181 -13.94 -27.11 8.06
N VAL A 182 -15.10 -27.76 8.11
CA VAL A 182 -15.78 -28.29 6.91
C VAL A 182 -16.11 -27.16 5.94
N ARG A 183 -16.68 -26.06 6.45
CA ARG A 183 -17.03 -24.88 5.65
C ARG A 183 -15.78 -24.19 5.10
N ALA A 184 -14.71 -24.12 5.87
CA ALA A 184 -13.45 -23.57 5.41
C ALA A 184 -12.86 -24.38 4.24
N GLU A 185 -12.96 -25.71 4.31
CA GLU A 185 -12.54 -26.60 3.24
C GLU A 185 -13.43 -26.46 2.00
N GLU A 186 -14.75 -26.37 2.16
CA GLU A 186 -15.68 -26.04 1.06
C GLU A 186 -15.28 -24.75 0.35
N ILE A 187 -14.99 -23.69 1.11
CA ILE A 187 -14.55 -22.39 0.56
C ILE A 187 -13.24 -22.52 -0.22
N ARG A 188 -12.26 -23.28 0.29
CA ARG A 188 -11.00 -23.55 -0.42
C ARG A 188 -11.24 -24.34 -1.70
N ASN A 189 -12.08 -25.37 -1.66
CA ASN A 189 -12.40 -26.21 -2.81
C ASN A 189 -13.14 -25.42 -3.90
N LEU A 190 -14.07 -24.54 -3.52
CA LEU A 190 -14.77 -23.63 -4.45
C LEU A 190 -13.79 -22.72 -5.20
N TYR A 191 -12.77 -22.19 -4.51
CA TYR A 191 -11.73 -21.39 -5.16
C TYR A 191 -10.97 -22.20 -6.22
N PHE A 192 -10.58 -23.44 -5.91
CA PHE A 192 -9.87 -24.29 -6.87
C PHE A 192 -10.74 -24.65 -8.08
N GLN A 193 -12.02 -24.96 -7.85
CA GLN A 193 -13.00 -25.23 -8.93
C GLN A 193 -13.15 -24.04 -9.87
N GLN A 194 -13.33 -22.83 -9.33
CA GLN A 194 -13.43 -21.60 -10.13
C GLN A 194 -12.16 -21.31 -10.94
N ARG A 195 -11.00 -21.70 -10.43
CA ARG A 195 -9.74 -21.51 -11.14
C ARG A 195 -9.56 -22.54 -12.26
N THR A 196 -9.92 -23.80 -12.03
CA THR A 196 -9.82 -24.85 -13.06
C THR A 196 -10.77 -24.57 -14.22
N GLU A 197 -12.01 -24.14 -13.94
CA GLU A 197 -12.98 -23.80 -15.00
C GLU A 197 -12.52 -22.62 -15.87
N VAL A 198 -11.90 -21.58 -15.27
CA VAL A 198 -11.37 -20.44 -16.04
C VAL A 198 -10.13 -20.80 -16.86
N VAL A 199 -9.32 -21.76 -16.40
CA VAL A 199 -8.15 -22.23 -17.15
C VAL A 199 -8.58 -23.10 -18.35
N ASP A 200 -9.68 -23.84 -18.25
CA ASP A 200 -10.17 -24.69 -19.35
C ASP A 200 -10.65 -23.90 -20.58
N ASP A 201 -11.16 -22.68 -20.42
CA ASP A 201 -11.48 -21.80 -21.56
C ASP A 201 -10.22 -21.34 -22.33
N SER A 202 -9.05 -21.33 -21.67
CA SER A 202 -7.74 -21.05 -22.30
C SER A 202 -7.01 -22.29 -22.82
N SER A 203 -7.46 -23.50 -22.49
CA SER A 203 -6.94 -24.75 -23.05
C SER A 203 -7.25 -24.90 -24.55
N TRP A 204 -8.24 -24.17 -25.09
CA TRP A 204 -8.46 -24.08 -26.55
C TRP A 204 -7.35 -23.32 -27.28
N VAL A 205 -6.68 -22.36 -26.62
CA VAL A 205 -5.57 -21.60 -27.21
C VAL A 205 -4.28 -22.44 -27.25
N MET A 206 -4.06 -23.34 -26.28
CA MET A 206 -2.93 -24.27 -26.34
C MET A 206 -3.10 -25.30 -27.47
N GLY A 207 -4.33 -25.78 -27.73
CA GLY A 207 -4.61 -26.63 -28.90
C GLY A 207 -4.44 -25.91 -30.26
N PHE A 208 -4.61 -24.58 -30.31
CA PHE A 208 -4.30 -23.78 -31.50
C PHE A 208 -2.79 -23.55 -31.69
N LEU A 209 -2.01 -23.49 -30.60
CA LEU A 209 -0.55 -23.30 -30.66
C LEU A 209 0.21 -24.56 -31.08
N ASP A 210 -0.31 -25.76 -30.78
CA ASP A 210 0.25 -27.04 -31.28
C ASP A 210 0.16 -27.18 -32.81
N ILE A 211 -0.70 -26.39 -33.49
CA ILE A 211 -0.85 -26.37 -34.95
C ILE A 211 0.24 -25.50 -35.62
N ILE A 212 0.91 -24.61 -34.89
CA ILE A 212 1.91 -23.65 -35.41
C ILE A 212 3.36 -24.16 -35.21
N ASP A 213 3.53 -25.37 -34.68
CA ASP A 213 4.82 -25.86 -34.18
C ASP A 213 5.97 -26.11 -35.18
N PRO A 214 5.82 -26.03 -36.53
CA PRO A 214 6.99 -25.96 -37.42
C PRO A 214 7.61 -24.55 -37.56
N ALA A 215 6.84 -23.49 -37.32
CA ALA A 215 7.28 -22.11 -37.55
C ALA A 215 8.00 -21.50 -36.33
N LEU A 216 7.74 -22.02 -35.13
CA LEU A 216 8.40 -21.57 -33.90
C LEU A 216 9.84 -22.11 -33.77
N ASP A 217 10.13 -23.30 -34.30
CA ASP A 217 11.49 -23.87 -34.29
C ASP A 217 12.48 -23.10 -35.17
N SER A 218 12.00 -22.49 -36.25
CA SER A 218 12.81 -21.61 -37.10
C SER A 218 13.12 -20.27 -36.42
N ILE A 219 12.23 -19.77 -35.55
CA ILE A 219 12.45 -18.56 -34.73
C ILE A 219 13.39 -18.85 -33.54
N LYS A 220 13.26 -20.03 -32.90
CA LYS A 220 14.16 -20.46 -31.81
C LYS A 220 15.61 -20.64 -32.29
N ARG A 221 15.81 -21.19 -33.49
CA ARG A 221 17.13 -21.27 -34.15
C ARG A 221 17.71 -19.90 -34.52
N LEU A 222 16.86 -18.93 -34.84
CA LEU A 222 17.26 -17.55 -35.16
C LEU A 222 17.76 -16.78 -33.92
N PHE A 223 17.30 -17.15 -32.72
CA PHE A 223 17.67 -16.49 -31.47
C PHE A 223 18.72 -17.22 -30.61
N ASN A 224 19.23 -18.37 -31.06
CA ASN A 224 20.32 -19.10 -30.40
C ASN A 224 20.15 -19.23 -28.86
N LEU A 225 18.92 -19.45 -28.40
CA LEU A 225 18.58 -19.67 -27.01
C LEU A 225 18.59 -21.18 -26.70
N GLU A 226 19.76 -21.79 -26.77
CA GLU A 226 20.03 -23.08 -26.15
C GLU A 226 21.29 -22.98 -25.30
N GLN A 227 21.10 -22.74 -23.99
CA GLN A 227 21.81 -23.40 -22.90
C GLN A 227 21.37 -22.80 -21.56
N ASN A 228 20.45 -23.46 -20.86
CA ASN A 228 20.86 -24.38 -19.80
C ASN A 228 19.70 -24.78 -18.88
N SER A 229 19.68 -26.08 -18.63
CA SER A 229 19.20 -26.73 -17.41
C SER A 229 17.70 -26.70 -17.17
N TYR A 230 17.00 -27.75 -17.59
CA TYR A 230 16.27 -28.65 -16.69
C TYR A 230 16.02 -29.97 -17.42
N ASN A 231 16.62 -31.05 -16.91
CA ASN A 231 16.07 -32.40 -16.80
C ASN A 231 17.19 -33.44 -16.71
N LYS A 232 17.43 -33.93 -15.49
CA LYS A 232 17.80 -35.32 -15.32
C LYS A 232 17.12 -35.88 -14.08
N GLU A 233 16.12 -36.70 -14.35
CA GLU A 233 15.43 -37.56 -13.39
C GLU A 233 16.30 -38.81 -13.02
N PRO A 234 15.86 -39.62 -12.04
CA PRO A 234 16.74 -40.31 -11.09
C PRO A 234 16.97 -41.79 -11.36
N SER A 235 18.01 -42.38 -10.75
CA SER A 235 18.01 -43.81 -10.42
C SER A 235 18.97 -44.17 -9.28
N ARG A 236 18.40 -44.95 -8.34
CA ARG A 236 18.91 -45.62 -7.14
C ARG A 236 20.22 -46.43 -7.34
N TYR A 237 21.10 -46.47 -6.33
CA TYR A 237 21.20 -47.55 -5.32
C TYR A 237 22.40 -47.34 -4.36
N ASN A 238 22.13 -47.55 -3.06
CA ASN A 238 22.96 -47.96 -1.91
C ASN A 238 24.50 -47.92 -2.03
N SER A 239 25.27 -47.46 -1.03
CA SER A 239 25.27 -47.97 0.35
C SER A 239 26.31 -47.19 1.19
N GLY A 240 26.08 -47.14 2.50
CA GLY A 240 27.17 -47.37 3.45
C GLY A 240 27.60 -46.24 4.38
N VAL A 241 26.97 -46.22 5.57
CA VAL A 241 27.62 -46.21 6.91
C VAL A 241 28.42 -44.97 7.38
N ASN A 242 27.91 -44.38 8.50
CA ASN A 242 28.57 -43.78 9.68
C ASN A 242 29.56 -42.60 9.50
N GLU A 243 29.77 -41.65 10.41
CA GLU A 243 29.35 -41.41 11.80
C GLU A 243 29.77 -39.96 12.15
N ASN A 244 28.99 -39.31 13.01
CA ASN A 244 29.37 -38.43 14.14
C ASN A 244 30.15 -37.10 14.00
N ALA A 245 29.87 -36.29 15.05
CA ALA A 245 30.58 -35.14 15.64
C ALA A 245 30.17 -33.75 15.12
N THR A 246 29.27 -33.02 15.81
CA THR A 246 29.49 -32.18 17.02
C THR A 246 30.46 -31.03 16.77
N ASP A 247 30.00 -29.78 16.85
CA ASP A 247 30.11 -28.99 18.08
C ASP A 247 29.57 -27.57 17.91
N GLU A 248 29.04 -27.10 19.04
CA GLU A 248 28.55 -25.76 19.33
C GLU A 248 29.70 -24.73 19.31
N GLU A 249 29.40 -23.46 19.02
CA GLU A 249 29.57 -22.40 20.03
C GLU A 249 29.13 -21.03 19.52
N SER A 250 28.34 -20.39 20.38
CA SER A 250 27.93 -19.00 20.38
C SER A 250 29.00 -18.10 21.01
N ILE A 251 29.37 -16.96 20.41
CA ILE A 251 29.76 -15.76 21.17
C ILE A 251 29.20 -14.49 20.50
N SER A 252 28.65 -13.67 21.37
CA SER A 252 27.96 -12.39 21.21
C SER A 252 28.85 -11.16 21.01
N ARG A 253 28.28 -10.18 20.31
CA ARG A 253 28.31 -8.71 20.50
C ARG A 253 29.67 -7.99 20.49
N SER A 254 29.80 -7.08 19.52
CA SER A 254 30.36 -5.75 19.73
C SER A 254 29.61 -4.70 18.91
N SER A 255 29.07 -3.72 19.63
CA SER A 255 28.45 -2.49 19.16
C SER A 255 29.45 -1.55 18.51
N GLY A 256 29.11 -0.99 17.34
CA GLY A 256 29.90 0.05 16.68
C GLY A 256 29.05 0.88 15.71
N SER A 257 28.58 2.04 16.18
CA SER A 257 28.37 3.29 15.44
C SER A 257 28.22 3.21 13.91
N TYR A 258 26.98 3.20 13.42
CA TYR A 258 26.67 3.41 12.00
C TYR A 258 26.88 4.88 11.63
N ALA A 259 28.06 5.19 11.12
CA ALA A 259 28.27 6.34 10.23
C ALA A 259 27.82 5.91 8.82
N GLY A 260 26.84 6.61 8.27
CA GLY A 260 26.46 6.46 6.88
C GLY A 260 27.63 6.88 5.99
N ASN A 261 27.99 6.03 5.02
CA ASN A 261 28.84 6.37 3.91
C ASN A 261 28.40 5.56 2.67
N ASP A 262 27.90 6.28 1.68
CA ASP A 262 28.36 6.25 0.29
C ASP A 262 28.30 4.94 -0.49
N LEU A 263 27.09 4.63 -0.99
CA LEU A 263 26.89 3.85 -2.22
C LEU A 263 26.45 4.73 -3.41
N GLU A 264 26.50 6.06 -3.28
CA GLU A 264 26.20 7.02 -4.35
C GLU A 264 27.29 7.08 -5.44
N SER A 265 28.49 6.56 -5.19
CA SER A 265 29.63 6.72 -6.11
C SER A 265 29.65 5.77 -7.31
N ALA A 266 28.72 4.83 -7.46
CA ALA A 266 28.83 3.77 -8.47
C ALA A 266 28.13 4.07 -9.83
N SER A 267 27.10 4.93 -9.88
CA SER A 267 26.44 5.30 -11.16
C SER A 267 26.87 6.66 -11.71
N GLY A 268 27.53 7.51 -10.89
CA GLY A 268 27.89 8.87 -11.24
C GLY A 268 26.70 9.83 -11.43
N PHE A 269 25.47 9.38 -11.13
CA PHE A 269 24.28 10.20 -11.22
C PHE A 269 24.07 10.97 -9.91
N ASP A 270 24.41 12.26 -9.94
CA ASP A 270 24.12 13.18 -8.85
C ASP A 270 22.68 13.67 -8.94
N LEU A 271 21.82 13.12 -8.07
CA LEU A 271 20.41 13.47 -8.00
C LEU A 271 20.21 14.94 -7.60
N ASP A 272 21.03 15.48 -6.69
CA ASP A 272 20.89 16.87 -6.23
C ASP A 272 21.27 17.89 -7.30
N LYS A 273 22.33 17.59 -8.03
CA LYS A 273 22.69 18.37 -9.22
C LYS A 273 21.59 18.32 -10.27
N PHE A 274 21.03 17.13 -10.55
CA PHE A 274 19.93 16.99 -11.50
C PHE A 274 18.68 17.78 -11.08
N ILE A 275 18.32 17.77 -9.79
CA ILE A 275 17.19 18.54 -9.25
C ILE A 275 17.38 20.04 -9.47
N ARG A 276 18.58 20.56 -9.18
CA ARG A 276 18.88 21.99 -9.30
C ARG A 276 18.97 22.44 -10.76
N GLU A 277 19.73 21.71 -11.58
CA GLU A 277 20.06 22.12 -12.95
C GLU A 277 18.94 21.82 -13.95
N VAL A 278 18.31 20.64 -13.85
CA VAL A 278 17.33 20.18 -14.85
C VAL A 278 15.90 20.44 -14.41
N LEU A 279 15.59 20.23 -13.12
CA LEU A 279 14.22 20.42 -12.60
C LEU A 279 13.98 21.84 -12.09
N SER A 280 15.04 22.64 -11.86
CA SER A 280 14.97 23.97 -11.27
C SER A 280 14.18 24.00 -9.95
N LEU A 281 14.32 22.94 -9.15
CA LEU A 281 13.68 22.80 -7.84
C LEU A 281 14.72 23.01 -6.74
N ASP A 282 14.30 23.64 -5.64
CA ASP A 282 15.12 23.77 -4.45
C ASP A 282 14.93 22.54 -3.54
N PRO A 283 15.97 21.72 -3.29
CA PRO A 283 15.83 20.52 -2.48
C PRO A 283 15.41 20.82 -1.03
N GLU A 284 15.83 21.96 -0.47
CA GLU A 284 15.52 22.39 0.90
C GLU A 284 14.04 22.77 1.08
N LYS A 285 13.37 23.22 0.02
CA LYS A 285 11.94 23.59 0.07
C LYS A 285 11.00 22.38 -0.02
N LEU A 286 11.52 21.19 -0.35
CA LEU A 286 10.73 19.96 -0.45
C LEU A 286 10.25 19.46 0.93
N ASP A 287 10.92 19.83 2.02
CA ASP A 287 10.60 19.38 3.38
C ASP A 287 9.44 20.18 4.02
N VAL A 288 9.26 21.44 3.62
CA VAL A 288 8.21 22.34 4.13
C VAL A 288 6.80 21.79 3.84
N PHE A 289 6.65 20.90 2.86
CA PHE A 289 5.36 20.29 2.51
C PHE A 289 4.79 19.31 3.54
N LEU A 290 5.56 18.94 4.58
CA LEU A 290 5.13 17.99 5.63
C LEU A 290 4.58 18.66 6.90
N GLU A 291 4.76 19.97 7.07
CA GLU A 291 4.25 20.65 8.26
C GLU A 291 2.72 20.63 8.27
N ALA A 292 2.15 19.94 9.26
CA ALA A 292 0.73 19.98 9.51
C ALA A 292 0.30 21.43 9.77
N PRO A 293 -0.81 21.92 9.21
CA PRO A 293 -1.36 23.18 9.68
C PRO A 293 -1.60 23.05 11.19
N PRO A 294 -1.28 24.08 11.99
CA PRO A 294 -1.53 24.05 13.43
C PRO A 294 -3.01 23.70 13.64
N SER A 295 -3.28 22.79 14.58
CA SER A 295 -4.64 22.42 14.98
C SER A 295 -5.52 23.67 15.06
N PRO A 296 -6.75 23.69 14.51
CA PRO A 296 -7.60 24.86 14.62
C PRO A 296 -7.72 25.20 16.10
N ARG A 297 -7.19 26.35 16.50
CA ARG A 297 -7.33 26.87 17.86
C ARG A 297 -8.81 26.75 18.18
N ARG A 298 -9.13 26.07 19.28
CA ARG A 298 -10.47 26.07 19.88
C ARG A 298 -10.95 27.51 19.81
N ILE A 299 -11.92 27.78 18.94
CA ILE A 299 -12.65 29.05 19.00
C ILE A 299 -13.40 28.92 20.32
N GLU A 300 -12.84 29.48 21.39
CA GLU A 300 -13.62 29.75 22.58
C GLU A 300 -14.78 30.60 22.12
N SER A 301 -15.95 29.98 21.98
CA SER A 301 -17.18 30.69 21.75
C SER A 301 -17.35 31.62 22.94
N THR A 302 -17.05 32.90 22.73
CA THR A 302 -17.43 33.95 23.66
C THR A 302 -18.96 33.98 23.66
N ARG A 303 -19.56 33.18 24.55
CA ARG A 303 -20.98 33.30 24.91
C ARG A 303 -21.12 34.71 25.47
N ARG A 304 -21.53 35.65 24.63
CA ARG A 304 -22.09 36.94 25.06
C ARG A 304 -23.32 36.61 25.90
N VAL A 305 -23.15 36.62 27.21
CA VAL A 305 -24.25 36.60 28.19
C VAL A 305 -25.05 37.87 27.97
N PHE A 306 -26.18 37.75 27.29
CA PHE A 306 -27.15 38.82 27.16
C PHE A 306 -27.81 39.00 28.54
N ARG A 307 -27.36 40.01 29.29
CA ARG A 307 -28.01 40.43 30.55
C ARG A 307 -29.37 41.03 30.21
N SER A 308 -30.44 40.30 30.56
CA SER A 308 -31.80 40.84 30.61
C SER A 308 -31.88 41.94 31.66
N GLY A 309 -32.18 43.16 31.24
CA GLY A 309 -32.38 44.31 32.12
C GLY A 309 -33.71 44.20 32.86
N ASN A 310 -33.63 44.15 34.18
CA ASN A 310 -34.76 44.30 35.12
C ASN A 310 -35.61 45.53 34.79
N LYS A 311 -36.82 45.33 34.25
CA LYS A 311 -37.89 46.33 34.32
C LYS A 311 -38.59 46.19 35.67
N LYS A 312 -38.41 47.20 36.52
CA LYS A 312 -39.17 47.39 37.76
C LYS A 312 -40.66 47.53 37.42
N VAL A 313 -41.49 46.63 37.96
CA VAL A 313 -42.95 46.77 37.98
C VAL A 313 -43.28 47.70 39.14
N ALA A 314 -43.79 48.89 38.84
CA ALA A 314 -44.31 49.82 39.82
C ALA A 314 -45.72 49.40 40.22
N THR A 315 -45.86 49.06 41.49
CA THR A 315 -47.08 48.81 42.24
C THR A 315 -47.91 50.10 42.33
N LEU A 316 -49.12 50.11 41.77
CA LEU A 316 -50.13 51.11 42.08
C LEU A 316 -51.24 50.43 42.89
N LEU A 317 -51.34 50.82 44.16
CA LEU A 317 -52.41 50.47 45.08
C LEU A 317 -53.69 51.24 44.72
N PRO A 318 -54.89 50.68 44.93
CA PRO A 318 -56.15 51.39 44.78
C PRO A 318 -56.44 52.24 46.03
N GLN A 319 -56.83 53.50 45.84
CA GLN A 319 -57.50 54.28 46.88
C GLN A 319 -59.01 54.14 46.74
N THR A 320 -59.66 53.90 47.87
CA THR A 320 -61.09 53.75 48.07
C THR A 320 -61.78 55.07 48.46
N ASN A 321 -63.10 55.08 48.31
CA ASN A 321 -64.14 55.97 48.87
C ASN A 321 -64.40 57.26 48.06
N ILE A 322 -65.63 57.67 47.76
CA ILE A 322 -66.94 57.55 48.44
C ILE A 322 -68.05 57.31 47.42
#